data_AF-A0A3N5SCS7-F1
#
_entry.id   AF-A0A3N5SCS7-F1
#
_cell.length_a   1.000
_cell.length_b   1.000
_cell.length_c   1.000
_cell.angle_alpha   90.00
_cell.angle_beta   90.00
_cell.angle_gamma   90.00
#
_symmetry.space_group_name_H-M   'P 1'
#
loop_
_entity.id
_entity.type
_entity.pdbx_description
1 polymer ?
#
loop_
_entity_poly.entity_id
_entity_poly.type
_entity_poly.pdbx_seq_one_letter_code
_entity_poly.pdbx_strand_id
1 'polypeptide(L)'
;RFIEQTIEKELTGELAFLENYDKARSSIQEIVDMPDLQIDLFIRFCLQNNGRLSARKRESHFSFLSGEELGRLETVVQSVYKTGGE
;
A
#
# COMPACT_ATOMS: atom_id res chain seq x y z
N ARG A 1 0.34 15.47 21.98
CA ARG A 1 1.80 15.22 21.82
C ARG A 1 1.97 13.95 21.02
N PHE A 2 2.92 13.97 20.08
CA PHE A 2 3.43 12.90 19.20
C PHE A 2 3.15 13.08 17.70
N ILE A 3 4.03 13.92 17.12
CA ILE A 3 4.77 13.75 15.86
C ILE A 3 3.93 13.69 14.57
N GLU A 4 3.74 14.87 13.99
CA GLU A 4 4.24 15.21 12.64
C GLU A 4 4.57 13.96 11.80
N GLN A 5 3.60 13.42 11.07
CA GLN A 5 3.94 12.50 9.98
C GLN A 5 4.56 13.33 8.88
N THR A 6 5.87 13.47 9.02
CA THR A 6 6.82 14.09 8.11
C THR A 6 6.42 13.81 6.67
N ILE A 7 6.28 14.90 5.93
CA ILE A 7 6.29 14.93 4.48
C ILE A 7 7.63 14.32 4.04
N GLU A 8 7.67 13.00 3.84
CA GLU A 8 8.79 12.32 3.18
C GLU A 8 8.34 11.88 1.79
N LYS A 9 8.31 12.86 0.89
CA LYS A 9 8.65 12.62 -0.51
C LYS A 9 9.58 13.72 -0.96
N GLU A 10 10.86 13.45 -0.77
CA GLU A 10 11.93 14.15 -1.47
C GLU A 10 11.73 14.01 -2.98
N LEU A 11 11.91 15.14 -3.64
CA LEU A 11 11.29 15.56 -4.89
C LEU A 11 12.10 15.13 -6.13
N THR A 12 12.43 13.85 -6.28
CA THR A 12 13.21 13.37 -7.45
C THR A 12 12.48 12.32 -8.31
N GLY A 13 11.28 11.87 -7.90
CA GLY A 13 10.54 10.80 -8.60
C GLY A 13 9.00 10.89 -8.52
N GLU A 14 8.44 12.11 -8.51
CA GLU A 14 7.00 12.35 -8.29
C GLU A 14 6.08 11.61 -9.28
N LEU A 15 6.49 11.48 -10.55
CA LEU A 15 5.75 10.74 -11.58
C LEU A 15 5.76 9.23 -11.36
N ALA A 16 6.95 8.64 -11.12
CA ALA A 16 7.08 7.21 -10.90
C ALA A 16 6.34 6.77 -9.64
N PHE A 17 6.34 7.60 -8.59
CA PHE A 17 5.54 7.32 -7.40
C PHE A 17 4.05 7.30 -7.73
N LEU A 18 3.54 8.33 -8.42
CA LEU A 18 2.11 8.43 -8.72
C LEU A 18 1.65 7.29 -9.64
N GLU A 19 2.46 6.97 -10.65
CA GLU A 19 2.21 5.86 -11.57
C GLU A 19 2.21 4.51 -10.84
N ASN A 20 3.18 4.28 -9.94
CA ASN A 20 3.21 3.09 -9.10
C ASN A 20 2.02 3.04 -8.13
N TYR A 21 1.55 4.19 -7.65
CA TYR A 21 0.37 4.27 -6.79
C TYR A 21 -0.89 3.85 -7.55
N ASP A 22 -1.11 4.41 -8.75
CA ASP A 22 -2.26 4.06 -9.59
C ASP A 22 -2.21 2.59 -10.04
N LYS A 23 -1.03 2.08 -10.41
CA LYS A 23 -0.82 0.66 -10.75
C LYS A 23 -1.17 -0.27 -9.59
N ALA A 24 -0.67 0.04 -8.39
CA ALA A 24 -0.95 -0.74 -7.19
C ALA A 24 -2.45 -0.69 -6.85
N ARG A 25 -3.07 0.49 -6.92
CA ARG A 25 -4.50 0.67 -6.66
C ARG A 25 -5.36 -0.15 -7.62
N SER A 26 -5.13 -0.02 -8.93
CA SER A 26 -5.87 -0.77 -9.95
C SER A 26 -5.72 -2.28 -9.76
N SER A 27 -4.49 -2.75 -9.50
CA SER A 27 -4.24 -4.18 -9.28
C SER A 27 -4.94 -4.71 -8.02
N ILE A 28 -5.01 -3.92 -6.95
CA ILE A 28 -5.74 -4.29 -5.73
C ILE A 28 -7.25 -4.35 -6.01
N GLN A 29 -7.81 -3.37 -6.72
CA GLN A 29 -9.23 -3.36 -7.10
C GLN A 29 -9.64 -4.58 -7.92
N GLU A 30 -8.74 -5.13 -8.74
CA GLU A 30 -9.01 -6.34 -9.53
C GLU A 30 -9.00 -7.63 -8.69
N ILE A 31 -8.35 -7.62 -7.51
CA ILE A 31 -8.22 -8.80 -6.65
C ILE A 31 -9.33 -8.82 -5.60
N VAL A 32 -9.71 -7.65 -5.07
CA VAL A 32 -10.65 -7.53 -3.94
C VAL A 32 -11.68 -6.42 -4.19
N ASP A 33 -12.94 -6.73 -3.87
CA ASP A 33 -14.06 -5.79 -3.98
C ASP A 33 -14.13 -4.92 -2.72
N MET A 34 -13.31 -3.88 -2.68
CA MET A 34 -13.17 -2.99 -1.53
C MET A 34 -13.25 -1.51 -1.93
N PRO A 35 -13.75 -0.63 -1.04
CA PRO A 35 -13.82 0.80 -1.34
C PRO A 35 -12.43 1.39 -1.61
N ASP A 36 -12.37 2.35 -2.53
CA ASP A 36 -11.15 3.10 -2.86
C ASP A 36 -10.38 3.60 -1.65
N LEU A 37 -11.10 4.15 -0.68
CA LEU A 37 -10.52 4.66 0.56
C LEU A 37 -9.74 3.59 1.34
N GLN A 38 -10.23 2.34 1.33
CA GLN A 38 -9.55 1.24 2.00
C GLN A 38 -8.29 0.82 1.24
N ILE A 39 -8.30 0.92 -0.10
CA ILE A 39 -7.14 0.59 -0.94
C ILE A 39 -6.05 1.61 -0.71
N ASP A 40 -6.43 2.89 -0.70
CA ASP A 40 -5.53 3.99 -0.42
C ASP A 40 -4.87 3.83 0.97
N LEU A 41 -5.66 3.44 1.98
CA LEU A 41 -5.16 3.14 3.32
C LEU A 41 -4.22 1.93 3.33
N PHE A 42 -4.55 0.86 2.59
CA PHE A 42 -3.73 -0.34 2.49
C PHE A 42 -2.35 -0.02 1.92
N ILE A 43 -2.31 0.67 0.77
CA ILE A 43 -1.06 1.04 0.11
C ILE A 43 -0.22 1.92 1.04
N ARG A 44 -0.83 2.94 1.67
CA ARG A 44 -0.13 3.81 2.63
C ARG A 44 0.47 3.03 3.79
N PHE A 45 -0.28 2.10 4.38
CA PHE A 45 0.23 1.30 5.49
C PHE A 45 1.32 0.31 5.08
N CYS A 46 1.26 -0.26 3.88
CA CYS A 46 2.35 -1.07 3.33
C CYS A 46 3.60 -0.22 3.12
N LEU A 47 3.48 0.95 2.50
CA LEU A 47 4.63 1.84 2.25
C LEU A 47 5.31 2.30 3.56
N GLN A 48 4.53 2.56 4.61
CA GLN A 48 5.06 2.89 5.94
C GLN A 48 5.85 1.75 6.61
N ASN A 49 5.74 0.52 6.11
CA ASN A 49 6.33 -0.67 6.73
C ASN A 49 6.95 -1.59 5.66
N ASN A 50 7.75 -0.99 4.76
CA ASN A 50 8.55 -1.68 3.72
C ASN A 50 7.74 -2.65 2.83
N GLY A 51 6.53 -2.26 2.45
CA GLY A 51 5.66 -3.06 1.59
C GLY A 51 4.86 -4.15 2.31
N ARG A 52 4.74 -4.10 3.65
CA ARG A 52 3.96 -5.08 4.42
C ARG A 52 3.08 -4.41 5.48
N LEU A 53 1.92 -4.98 5.76
CA LEU A 53 1.12 -4.63 6.92
C LEU A 53 1.60 -5.35 8.17
N SER A 54 1.51 -4.67 9.32
CA SER A 54 1.66 -5.32 10.62
C SER A 54 0.41 -6.14 10.95
N ALA A 55 0.57 -7.21 11.73
CA ALA A 55 -0.53 -8.09 12.15
C ALA A 55 -1.70 -7.30 12.77
N ARG A 56 -1.38 -6.31 13.62
CA ARG A 56 -2.38 -5.44 14.24
C ARG A 56 -3.15 -4.58 13.23
N LYS A 57 -2.50 -4.05 12.19
CA LYS A 57 -3.17 -3.25 11.15
C LYS A 57 -4.07 -4.13 10.27
N ARG A 58 -3.63 -5.36 9.98
CA ARG A 58 -4.43 -6.37 9.26
C ARG A 58 -5.73 -6.64 10.01
N GLU A 59 -5.68 -6.99 11.28
CA GLU A 59 -6.89 -7.28 12.07
C GLU A 59 -7.73 -6.02 12.37
N SER A 60 -7.11 -4.86 12.59
CA SER A 60 -7.84 -3.66 12.99
C SER A 60 -8.52 -2.93 11.83
N HIS A 61 -7.97 -2.99 10.62
CA HIS A 61 -8.47 -2.25 9.46
C HIS A 61 -8.94 -3.15 8.31
N PHE A 62 -8.42 -4.37 8.22
CA PHE A 62 -8.66 -5.30 7.11
C PHE A 62 -9.13 -6.68 7.60
N SER A 63 -9.83 -6.74 8.73
CA SER A 63 -10.38 -8.00 9.27
C SER A 63 -11.38 -8.68 8.35
N PHE A 64 -11.91 -7.95 7.37
CA PHE A 64 -12.79 -8.48 6.32
C PHE A 64 -12.04 -9.22 5.21
N LEU A 65 -10.72 -9.08 5.13
CA LEU A 65 -9.87 -9.80 4.18
C LEU A 65 -9.29 -11.06 4.83
N SER A 66 -9.24 -12.14 4.06
CA SER A 66 -8.52 -13.34 4.44
C SER A 66 -7.00 -13.14 4.42
N GLY A 67 -6.28 -13.98 5.16
CA GLY A 67 -4.81 -13.96 5.14
C GLY A 67 -4.22 -14.19 3.74
N GLU A 68 -4.92 -14.93 2.89
CA GLU A 68 -4.52 -15.16 1.50
C GLU A 68 -4.68 -13.89 0.65
N GLU A 69 -5.82 -13.21 0.75
CA GLU A 69 -6.06 -11.93 0.08
C GLU A 69 -5.01 -10.91 0.51
N LEU A 70 -4.80 -10.74 1.82
CA LEU A 70 -3.77 -9.85 2.36
C LEU A 70 -2.38 -10.15 1.79
N GLY A 71 -1.99 -11.43 1.69
CA GLY A 71 -0.72 -11.84 1.10
C GLY A 71 -0.59 -11.46 -0.38
N ARG A 72 -1.67 -11.61 -1.16
CA ARG A 72 -1.72 -11.19 -2.57
C ARG A 72 -1.57 -9.67 -2.69
N LEU A 73 -2.31 -8.91 -1.89
CA LEU A 73 -2.24 -7.44 -1.92
C LEU A 73 -0.85 -6.90 -1.52
N GLU A 74 -0.23 -7.49 -0.50
CA GLU A 74 1.14 -7.14 -0.11
C GLU A 74 2.15 -7.42 -1.23
N THR A 75 1.97 -8.54 -1.94
CA THR A 75 2.82 -8.92 -3.08
C THR A 75 2.69 -7.93 -4.23
N VAL A 76 1.47 -7.47 -4.53
CA VAL A 76 1.22 -6.43 -5.53
C VAL A 76 1.97 -5.15 -5.20
N VAL A 77 1.80 -4.63 -3.97
CA VAL A 77 2.49 -3.40 -3.54
C VAL A 77 4.01 -3.57 -3.61
N GLN A 78 4.54 -4.69 -3.12
CA GLN A 78 5.98 -4.95 -3.19
C GLN A 78 6.48 -5.04 -4.63
N SER A 79 5.73 -5.71 -5.52
CA SER A 79 6.13 -5.85 -6.92
C SER A 79 6.18 -4.49 -7.60
N VAL A 80 5.13 -3.68 -7.47
CA VAL A 80 5.03 -2.38 -8.14
C VAL A 80 6.10 -1.41 -7.66
N TYR A 81 6.39 -1.38 -6.35
CA TYR A 81 7.38 -0.48 -5.79
C TYR A 81 8.83 -1.01 -5.82
N LYS A 82 9.06 -2.33 -6.02
CA LYS A 82 10.42 -2.87 -6.26
C LYS A 82 10.96 -2.52 -7.64
N THR A 83 10.10 -2.43 -8.65
CA THR A 83 10.51 -2.20 -10.04
C THR A 83 10.92 -0.73 -10.31
N GLY A 84 10.74 0.18 -9.36
CA GLY A 84 11.11 1.60 -9.50
C GLY A 84 12.49 1.99 -8.95
N GLY A 85 13.35 1.02 -8.61
CA GLY A 85 14.64 1.24 -7.93
C GLY A 85 15.87 0.78 -8.73
N GLU A 86 15.82 0.81 -10.06
CA GLU A 86 16.96 0.56 -10.94
C GLU A 86 17.76 1.83 -11.24
#